data_AF-A0A1C3NED9-F1
#
_entry.id   AF-A0A1C3NED9-F1
#
_cell.length_a   1.000
_cell.length_b   1.000
_cell.length_c   1.000
_cell.angle_alpha   90.00
_cell.angle_beta   90.00
_cell.angle_gamma   90.00
#
_symmetry.space_group_name_H-M   'P 1'
#
loop_
_entity.id
_entity.type
_entity.pdbx_description
1 polymer ?
#
loop_
_entity_poly.entity_id
_entity_poly.type
_entity_poly.pdbx_seq_one_letter_code
_entity_poly.pdbx_strand_id
1 'polypeptide(L)'
;MTAPPVPDVPEGTRLYLRAGEWRAGQGTPAAGYLDLRVLRVYGNPIGGRVWVRGHHIECVWPDGDCTAPWCVEAQVSVAAIRANVDGKQ
;
A
#
# COMPACT_ATOMS: atom_id res chain seq x y z
N MET A 1 -18.01 10.46 13.38
CA MET A 1 -17.62 9.04 13.24
C MET A 1 -16.14 9.01 12.91
N THR A 2 -15.29 8.58 13.84
CA THR A 2 -13.84 8.48 13.63
C THR A 2 -13.58 7.30 12.70
N ALA A 3 -12.83 7.49 11.61
CA ALA A 3 -12.41 6.38 10.77
C ALA A 3 -11.62 5.39 11.65
N PRO A 4 -11.86 4.06 11.53
CA PRO A 4 -11.17 3.11 12.37
C PRO A 4 -9.66 3.16 12.06
N PRO A 5 -8.79 2.96 13.07
CA PRO A 5 -7.36 3.12 12.91
C PRO A 5 -6.83 2.18 11.82
N VAL A 6 -5.79 2.64 11.15
CA VAL A 6 -5.05 1.87 10.16
C VAL A 6 -4.43 0.68 10.91
N PRO A 7 -4.58 -0.56 10.40
CA PRO A 7 -3.90 -1.70 11.02
C PRO A 7 -2.39 -1.46 11.03
N ASP A 8 -1.70 -1.99 12.04
CA ASP A 8 -0.23 -2.01 12.03
C ASP A 8 0.23 -2.98 10.93
N VAL A 9 1.02 -2.47 9.99
CA VAL A 9 1.50 -3.23 8.83
C VAL A 9 3.01 -3.28 8.90
N PRO A 10 3.60 -4.44 9.23
CA PRO A 10 5.05 -4.58 9.26
C PRO A 10 5.70 -4.24 7.92
N GLU A 11 6.89 -3.64 7.96
CA GLU A 11 7.75 -3.55 6.80
C GLU A 11 8.01 -4.96 6.22
N GLY A 12 8.06 -5.07 4.90
CA GLY A 12 8.20 -6.35 4.21
C GLY A 12 6.87 -7.05 3.91
N THR A 13 5.75 -6.58 4.48
CA THR A 13 4.42 -7.16 4.18
C THR A 13 4.09 -7.00 2.70
N ARG A 14 3.67 -8.10 2.04
CA ARG A 14 3.16 -8.02 0.67
C ARG A 14 1.71 -7.55 0.68
N LEU A 15 1.40 -6.57 -0.15
CA LEU A 15 0.03 -6.16 -0.44
C LEU A 15 -0.28 -6.44 -1.90
N TYR A 16 -1.31 -7.26 -2.13
CA TYR A 16 -1.91 -7.45 -3.44
C TYR A 16 -3.21 -6.66 -3.50
N LEU A 17 -3.21 -5.61 -4.32
CA LEU A 17 -4.26 -4.61 -4.41
C LEU A 17 -4.95 -4.71 -5.76
N ARG A 18 -6.27 -4.79 -5.75
CA ARG A 18 -7.11 -4.87 -6.95
C ARG A 18 -7.39 -3.49 -7.54
N ALA A 19 -7.94 -3.50 -8.74
CA ALA A 19 -8.51 -2.30 -9.36
C ALA A 19 -9.47 -1.60 -8.39
N GLY A 20 -9.36 -0.28 -8.26
CA GLY A 20 -10.16 0.52 -7.32
C GLY A 20 -9.64 0.55 -5.87
N GLU A 21 -8.79 -0.39 -5.45
CA GLU A 21 -8.27 -0.44 -4.07
C GLU A 21 -7.10 0.52 -3.85
N TRP A 22 -6.46 0.99 -4.91
CA TRP A 22 -5.32 1.91 -4.86
C TRP A 22 -5.42 3.02 -5.91
N ARG A 23 -4.59 4.05 -5.76
CA ARG A 23 -4.36 5.11 -6.76
C ARG A 23 -2.93 5.64 -6.62
N ALA A 24 -2.32 6.03 -7.73
CA ALA A 24 -1.09 6.81 -7.72
C ALA A 24 -1.41 8.27 -7.41
N GLY A 25 -0.64 8.91 -6.53
CA GLY A 25 -0.86 10.33 -6.25
C GLY A 25 -2.22 10.63 -5.61
N GLN A 26 -2.80 11.79 -5.96
CA GLN A 26 -4.17 12.19 -5.61
C GLN A 26 -5.19 11.88 -6.73
N GLY A 27 -4.83 11.05 -7.70
CA GLY A 27 -5.61 10.82 -8.92
C GLY A 27 -6.87 9.96 -8.75
N THR A 28 -7.39 9.47 -9.87
CA THR A 28 -8.48 8.48 -9.88
C THR A 28 -7.98 7.12 -9.38
N PRO A 29 -8.85 6.27 -8.80
CA PRO A 29 -8.53 4.88 -8.51
C PRO A 29 -7.99 4.18 -9.76
N ALA A 30 -6.92 3.41 -9.59
CA ALA A 30 -6.28 2.70 -10.69
C ALA A 30 -7.19 1.58 -11.22
N ALA A 31 -7.15 1.37 -12.53
CA ALA A 31 -7.89 0.30 -13.20
C ALA A 31 -7.17 -1.07 -13.13
N GLY A 32 -5.91 -1.08 -12.72
CA GLY A 32 -5.07 -2.28 -12.66
C GLY A 32 -4.82 -2.79 -11.24
N TYR A 33 -4.14 -3.93 -11.17
CA TYR A 33 -3.63 -4.49 -9.91
C TYR A 33 -2.31 -3.83 -9.52
N LEU A 34 -2.00 -3.81 -8.22
CA LEU A 34 -0.71 -3.41 -7.69
C LEU A 34 -0.25 -4.45 -6.67
N ASP A 35 0.94 -4.99 -6.91
CA ASP A 35 1.60 -5.92 -6.02
C ASP A 35 2.88 -5.28 -5.49
N LEU A 36 2.92 -5.05 -4.18
CA LEU A 36 4.02 -4.35 -3.55
C LEU A 36 4.45 -4.98 -2.24
N ARG A 37 5.70 -4.75 -1.88
CA ARG A 37 6.24 -4.96 -0.54
C ARG A 37 6.23 -3.62 0.21
N VAL A 38 5.57 -3.59 1.36
CA VAL A 38 5.40 -2.39 2.19
C VAL A 38 6.74 -1.98 2.80
N LEU A 39 7.04 -0.68 2.70
CA LEU A 39 8.10 -0.03 3.47
C LEU A 39 7.51 0.80 4.60
N ARG A 40 6.43 1.52 4.32
CA ARG A 40 5.80 2.41 5.30
C ARG A 40 4.33 2.62 5.01
N VAL A 41 3.53 2.61 6.08
CA VAL A 41 2.14 3.07 6.04
C VAL A 41 2.05 4.37 6.84
N TYR A 42 1.48 5.41 6.25
CA TYR A 42 1.32 6.69 6.92
C TYR A 42 -0.02 6.71 7.66
N GLY A 43 0.03 6.82 8.99
CA GLY A 43 -1.07 6.47 9.91
C GLY A 43 -2.31 7.37 9.92
N ASN A 44 -2.42 8.38 9.05
CA ASN A 44 -3.58 9.27 9.00
C ASN A 44 -4.46 8.97 7.78
N PRO A 45 -5.52 8.15 7.93
CA PRO A 45 -6.42 7.84 6.83
C PRO A 45 -7.27 9.04 6.47
N ILE A 46 -7.36 9.35 5.17
CA ILE A 46 -8.26 10.38 4.61
C ILE A 46 -9.26 9.67 3.70
N GLY A 47 -10.55 9.77 3.99
CA GLY A 47 -11.60 9.12 3.19
C GLY A 47 -11.48 7.59 3.11
N GLY A 48 -11.00 6.95 4.19
CA GLY A 48 -10.80 5.49 4.25
C GLY A 48 -9.57 4.98 3.49
N ARG A 49 -8.68 5.87 3.07
CA ARG A 49 -7.42 5.54 2.38
C ARG A 49 -6.22 6.07 3.13
N VAL A 50 -5.09 5.39 3.02
CA VAL A 50 -3.82 5.79 3.61
C VAL A 50 -2.74 5.81 2.56
N TRP A 51 -1.74 6.66 2.75
CA TRP A 51 -0.53 6.57 1.95
C TRP A 51 0.27 5.35 2.36
N VAL A 52 0.76 4.62 1.36
CA VAL A 52 1.68 3.50 1.51
C VAL A 52 2.86 3.75 0.59
N ARG A 53 4.06 3.69 1.16
CA ARG A 53 5.31 3.60 0.42
C ARG A 53 5.74 2.14 0.39
N GLY A 54 6.16 1.67 -0.78
CA GLY A 54 6.60 0.30 -0.98
C GLY A 54 7.43 0.12 -2.24
N HIS A 55 7.86 -1.11 -2.48
CA HIS A 55 8.48 -1.51 -3.74
C HIS A 55 7.54 -2.41 -4.53
N HIS A 56 7.55 -2.30 -5.86
CA HIS A 56 7.01 -3.38 -6.69
C HIS A 56 7.66 -4.72 -6.31
N ILE A 57 6.89 -5.81 -6.39
CA ILE A 57 7.39 -7.14 -6.00
C ILE A 57 8.59 -7.62 -6.84
N GLU A 58 8.76 -7.07 -8.04
CA GLU A 58 9.89 -7.32 -8.95
C GLU A 58 11.19 -6.62 -8.50
N CYS A 59 11.12 -5.73 -7.51
CA CYS A 59 12.30 -5.06 -6.97
C CYS A 59 13.19 -6.05 -6.21
N VAL A 60 14.38 -6.29 -6.75
CA VAL A 60 15.42 -7.16 -6.13
C VAL A 60 16.38 -6.38 -5.22
N TRP A 61 16.13 -5.10 -4.96
CA TRP A 61 17.01 -4.28 -4.13
C TRP A 61 16.98 -4.76 -2.68
N PRO A 62 18.14 -4.88 -2.01
CA PRO A 62 18.23 -5.48 -0.68
C PRO A 62 17.61 -4.60 0.42
N ASP A 63 17.65 -3.28 0.25
CA ASP A 63 17.28 -2.31 1.28
C ASP A 63 16.09 -1.43 0.85
N GLY A 64 15.36 -0.89 1.84
CA GLY A 64 14.20 -0.02 1.62
C GLY A 64 14.51 1.37 1.02
N ASP A 65 15.78 1.76 0.95
CA ASP A 65 16.23 3.01 0.32
C ASP A 65 16.60 2.79 -1.16
N CYS A 66 15.68 2.18 -1.90
CA CYS A 66 15.84 1.98 -3.33
C CYS A 66 15.69 3.33 -4.04
N THR A 67 16.75 3.82 -4.69
CA THR A 67 16.76 5.06 -5.49
C THR A 67 16.23 4.87 -6.92
N ALA A 68 15.80 3.65 -7.25
CA ALA A 68 15.34 3.24 -8.57
C ALA A 68 13.81 3.47 -8.76
N PRO A 69 13.27 3.44 -9.99
CA PRO A 69 11.84 3.67 -10.28
C PRO A 69 10.88 2.62 -9.69
N TRP A 70 11.40 1.63 -8.96
CA TRP A 70 10.65 0.55 -8.33
C TRP A 70 9.98 0.97 -7.01
N CYS A 71 10.34 2.14 -6.47
CA CYS A 71 9.65 2.77 -5.35
C CYS A 71 8.30 3.34 -5.78
N VAL A 72 7.24 2.97 -5.06
CA VAL A 72 5.87 3.43 -5.29
C VAL A 72 5.34 4.10 -4.04
N GLU A 73 4.69 5.24 -4.23
CA GLU A 73 3.82 5.86 -3.24
C GLU A 73 2.37 5.87 -3.78
N ALA A 74 1.49 5.18 -3.06
CA ALA A 74 0.09 5.03 -3.46
C ALA A 74 -0.85 5.29 -2.29
N GLN A 75 -2.05 5.80 -2.59
CA GLN A 75 -3.14 5.80 -1.61
C GLN A 75 -3.92 4.50 -1.70
N VAL A 76 -3.90 3.72 -0.63
CA VAL A 76 -4.47 2.39 -0.55
C VAL A 76 -5.68 2.40 0.38
N SER A 77 -6.74 1.67 0.00
CA SER A 77 -7.91 1.44 0.84
C SER A 77 -7.52 0.73 2.15
N VAL A 78 -7.93 1.27 3.29
CA VAL A 78 -7.70 0.63 4.60
C VAL A 78 -8.38 -0.74 4.67
N ALA A 79 -9.53 -0.91 4.00
CA ALA A 79 -10.22 -2.20 3.92
C ALA A 79 -9.40 -3.24 3.14
N ALA A 80 -8.72 -2.82 2.06
CA ALA A 80 -7.86 -3.71 1.28
C ALA A 80 -6.60 -4.11 2.07
N ILE A 81 -6.02 -3.17 2.83
CA ILE A 81 -4.91 -3.47 3.74
C ILE A 81 -5.32 -4.53 4.76
N ARG A 82 -6.47 -4.35 5.42
CA ARG A 82 -6.98 -5.36 6.37
C ARG A 82 -7.19 -6.72 5.72
N ALA A 83 -7.82 -6.76 4.55
CA ALA A 83 -8.02 -8.01 3.82
C ALA A 83 -6.70 -8.74 3.51
N ASN A 84 -5.62 -8.01 3.21
CA ASN A 84 -4.30 -8.60 2.97
C ASN A 84 -3.62 -9.07 4.27
N VAL A 85 -3.75 -8.30 5.36
CA VAL A 85 -3.14 -8.62 6.67
C VAL A 85 -3.85 -9.80 7.34
N ASP A 86 -5.19 -9.79 7.36
CA ASP A 86 -6.02 -10.82 7.98
C ASP A 86 -6.02 -12.10 7.15
N GLY A 87 -5.90 -11.97 5.84
CA GLY A 87 -5.97 -13.06 4.88
C GLY A 87 -4.64 -13.74 4.55
N LYS A 88 -3.53 -13.41 5.26
CA LYS A 88 -2.14 -13.88 5.03
C LYS A 88 -2.03 -14.93 3.91
N GLN A 89 -1.92 -14.44 2.67
CA GLN A 89 -1.57 -15.28 1.51
C GLN A 89 -0.06 -15.51 1.48
#